data_AF-A0A8D3A609-F1
#
_entry.id   AF-A0A8D3A609-F1
#
_cell.length_a   1.000
_cell.length_b   1.000
_cell.length_c   1.000
_cell.angle_alpha   90.00
_cell.angle_beta   90.00
_cell.angle_gamma   90.00
#
_symmetry.space_group_name_H-M   'P 1'
#
loop_
_entity.id
_entity.type
_entity.pdbx_description
1 polymer ?
#
loop_
_entity_poly.entity_id
_entity_poly.type
_entity_poly.pdbx_seq_one_letter_code
_entity_poly.pdbx_strand_id
1 'polypeptide(L)'
;SSSSSSSSSATSVTGDTLLNHRPCVPGFLSLAGNLTFRFFFFHYSSNGELYMPPAGKPKMSPKWVIDKYKRGETHAVSLLHQLAQILQFHLEMKETVTTGNVTRLYFAFCAVIDGVEYKTGMGITKKDARQKAAELALQDLLPTLEGPTCLSVDFIFFIFILFFFFFFCCLERKNFGNLQILHAVRNQLFKLMNNHLEFSAQAGTTAAFILQTSSGCEVVALGTGNFNIKESCSAESSGRTVLDSHAVVTARRSLMRFLYRHLLMFYSKTANLTEKSIFQQSSDGSSSFLSLKGSITLHLYVNQLPKGAAQIPSRLNLNPLSISAWQVNNEMSLHLSVEGKVFSVFSSAYDQSASRAVSMSATDKISQWQVLGYQGALLSHFIEPIYVDSILVGDSCCSDTRGMEMSVSQRAEGITSQLPVYYCMIRPRISLVSSVATNSADGGQLTHGINWSEGDSSLEVVDGLQGKTIEESPFKSGSALASRLCKAAMLHRFKMVAKEAQRPDLLAATSYREAKGMAKAYQEAKRVLRAYLLQQGFGLWLVKPSVGEFSN
;
A
#
# COMPACT_ATOMS: atom_id res chain seq x y z
N SER A 1 42.20 10.47 61.92
CA SER A 1 42.67 9.89 60.65
C SER A 1 43.60 8.73 60.97
N SER A 2 42.99 7.57 61.06
CA SER A 2 43.51 6.27 61.51
C SER A 2 42.32 5.32 61.24
N SER A 3 42.42 4.12 60.69
CA SER A 3 43.52 3.17 60.56
C SER A 3 42.96 1.96 59.77
N SER A 4 43.85 1.19 59.13
CA SER A 4 43.89 -0.29 59.09
C SER A 4 42.68 -1.10 58.56
N SER A 5 42.77 -2.20 57.81
CA SER A 5 43.88 -3.00 57.25
C SER A 5 43.24 -4.28 56.67
N SER A 6 43.89 -4.88 55.65
CA SER A 6 44.14 -6.35 55.47
C SER A 6 42.95 -7.35 55.45
N SER A 7 42.90 -8.43 54.65
CA SER A 7 43.78 -9.05 53.65
C SER A 7 43.15 -10.41 53.26
N SER A 8 43.45 -10.92 52.04
CA SER A 8 43.78 -12.32 51.69
C SER A 8 42.78 -13.47 51.97
N SER A 9 42.64 -14.57 51.23
CA SER A 9 43.05 -15.11 49.91
C SER A 9 42.72 -16.62 49.92
N ALA A 10 42.33 -17.21 48.77
CA ALA A 10 42.49 -18.65 48.38
C ALA A 10 41.74 -19.72 49.24
N THR A 11 41.29 -20.90 48.80
CA THR A 11 41.58 -21.77 47.64
C THR A 11 40.50 -22.89 47.53
N SER A 12 40.43 -23.51 46.36
CA SER A 12 39.76 -24.75 45.92
C SER A 12 39.60 -25.92 46.92
N VAL A 13 38.58 -26.79 46.70
CA VAL A 13 38.71 -28.24 46.32
C VAL A 13 37.34 -28.97 46.39
N THR A 14 37.24 -29.99 45.53
CA THR A 14 36.20 -30.96 45.10
C THR A 14 35.68 -32.01 46.10
N GLY A 15 34.54 -32.65 45.77
CA GLY A 15 34.21 -34.08 46.03
C GLY A 15 32.97 -34.32 46.91
N ASP A 16 31.83 -34.79 46.36
CA ASP A 16 31.41 -36.22 46.22
C ASP A 16 31.10 -36.88 47.59
N THR A 17 29.99 -37.61 47.89
CA THR A 17 29.17 -38.54 47.10
C THR A 17 27.99 -39.13 47.92
N LEU A 18 26.90 -39.46 47.19
CA LEU A 18 26.08 -40.70 47.17
C LEU A 18 25.22 -41.24 48.34
N LEU A 19 24.04 -41.73 47.92
CA LEU A 19 23.31 -43.00 48.22
C LEU A 19 21.85 -42.77 48.67
N ASN A 20 20.81 -43.44 48.15
CA ASN A 20 20.62 -44.32 47.01
C ASN A 20 19.10 -44.66 46.90
N HIS A 21 18.56 -44.80 45.69
CA HIS A 21 17.84 -46.01 45.24
C HIS A 21 17.32 -45.85 43.78
N ARG A 22 17.86 -46.68 42.89
CA ARG A 22 17.40 -47.07 41.53
C ARG A 22 16.36 -48.21 41.62
N PRO A 23 15.81 -48.85 40.54
CA PRO A 23 16.04 -48.74 39.06
C PRO A 23 14.72 -48.65 38.23
N CYS A 24 14.68 -48.35 36.92
CA CYS A 24 14.88 -49.25 35.76
C CYS A 24 14.55 -48.48 34.45
N VAL A 25 15.18 -48.88 33.34
CA VAL A 25 14.97 -48.49 31.92
C VAL A 25 14.17 -49.64 31.23
N PRO A 26 13.57 -49.60 29.99
CA PRO A 26 13.48 -48.61 28.88
C PRO A 26 12.06 -48.35 28.30
N GLY A 27 11.93 -47.44 27.30
CA GLY A 27 11.03 -47.67 26.14
C GLY A 27 10.07 -46.54 25.70
N PHE A 28 10.06 -46.28 24.39
CA PHE A 28 9.19 -45.43 23.55
C PHE A 28 7.68 -45.40 23.85
N LEU A 29 7.00 -44.24 23.66
CA LEU A 29 5.89 -43.98 22.70
C LEU A 29 5.08 -42.69 22.96
N SER A 30 4.62 -42.12 21.85
CA SER A 30 3.66 -41.03 21.61
C SER A 30 2.30 -41.16 22.34
N LEU A 31 1.64 -40.04 22.71
CA LEU A 31 0.26 -39.70 22.31
C LEU A 31 -0.28 -38.38 22.90
N ALA A 32 -1.34 -37.90 22.24
CA ALA A 32 -2.01 -36.61 22.27
C ALA A 32 -3.07 -36.41 23.40
N GLY A 33 -3.54 -35.17 23.53
CA GLY A 33 -4.82 -34.78 24.16
C GLY A 33 -5.16 -33.32 23.78
N ASN A 34 -6.09 -33.09 22.85
CA ASN A 34 -7.54 -32.88 22.99
C ASN A 34 -7.97 -31.60 23.73
N LEU A 35 -8.48 -30.62 22.98
CA LEU A 35 -9.48 -29.65 23.45
C LEU A 35 -10.61 -29.55 22.40
N THR A 36 -11.82 -29.92 22.82
CA THR A 36 -13.04 -30.01 22.02
C THR A 36 -13.86 -28.72 22.11
N PHE A 37 -14.38 -28.22 20.99
CA PHE A 37 -15.52 -27.30 20.96
C PHE A 37 -16.65 -27.92 20.14
N ARG A 38 -17.83 -27.99 20.77
CA ARG A 38 -19.09 -28.55 20.24
C ARG A 38 -19.69 -27.65 19.15
N PHE A 39 -20.19 -28.24 18.07
CA PHE A 39 -21.25 -27.67 17.24
C PHE A 39 -22.44 -28.64 17.16
N PHE A 40 -23.64 -28.07 17.27
CA PHE A 40 -24.94 -28.75 17.28
C PHE A 40 -25.26 -29.37 15.90
N PHE A 41 -25.76 -30.61 15.92
CA PHE A 41 -26.40 -31.27 14.77
C PHE A 41 -27.91 -30.98 14.77
N PHE A 42 -28.47 -30.65 13.61
CA PHE A 42 -29.89 -30.86 13.32
C PHE A 42 -30.03 -32.15 12.48
N HIS A 43 -30.93 -33.03 12.93
CA HIS A 43 -31.36 -34.26 12.27
C HIS A 43 -32.23 -33.96 11.04
N TYR A 44 -32.08 -34.73 9.96
CA TYR A 44 -33.20 -35.07 9.09
C TYR A 44 -33.10 -36.53 8.61
N SER A 45 -34.27 -37.16 8.54
CA SER A 45 -34.51 -38.60 8.41
C SER A 45 -34.55 -39.07 6.94
N SER A 46 -34.24 -40.35 6.77
CA SER A 46 -34.33 -41.19 5.57
C SER A 46 -35.70 -41.17 4.89
N ASN A 47 -35.70 -41.19 3.54
CA ASN A 47 -36.60 -41.99 2.70
C ASN A 47 -36.08 -42.00 1.25
N GLY A 48 -36.08 -43.17 0.62
CA GLY A 48 -35.55 -43.39 -0.74
C GLY A 48 -36.53 -43.09 -1.86
N GLU A 49 -36.00 -42.90 -3.07
CA GLU A 49 -36.29 -43.72 -4.26
C GLU A 49 -35.50 -43.17 -5.46
N LEU A 50 -35.01 -44.10 -6.30
CA LEU A 50 -34.22 -43.84 -7.49
C LEU A 50 -35.08 -43.22 -8.61
N TYR A 51 -34.72 -42.03 -9.08
CA TYR A 51 -35.15 -41.51 -10.39
C TYR A 51 -33.91 -41.38 -11.29
N MET A 52 -33.87 -42.17 -12.37
CA MET A 52 -32.90 -42.05 -13.46
C MET A 52 -33.53 -41.26 -14.62
N PRO A 53 -33.00 -40.07 -15.00
CA PRO A 53 -33.26 -39.46 -16.29
C PRO A 53 -32.06 -39.67 -17.26
N PRO A 54 -32.26 -39.44 -18.58
CA PRO A 54 -31.66 -40.26 -19.63
C PRO A 54 -30.23 -39.86 -20.02
N ALA A 55 -29.55 -40.78 -20.70
CA ALA A 55 -28.18 -40.70 -21.20
C ALA A 55 -27.87 -39.39 -21.97
N GLY A 56 -27.29 -38.43 -21.27
CA GLY A 56 -26.61 -37.27 -21.85
C GLY A 56 -25.13 -37.60 -22.09
N LYS A 57 -24.62 -37.19 -23.26
CA LYS A 57 -23.22 -37.36 -23.71
C LYS A 57 -22.21 -37.12 -22.57
N PRO A 58 -21.13 -37.93 -22.44
CA PRO A 58 -20.20 -37.79 -21.33
C PRO A 58 -19.61 -36.37 -21.32
N LYS A 59 -19.82 -35.65 -20.21
CA LYS A 59 -19.13 -34.38 -19.95
C LYS A 59 -17.64 -34.69 -19.93
N MET A 60 -16.97 -34.39 -21.03
CA MET A 60 -15.52 -34.58 -21.18
C MET A 60 -14.83 -33.70 -20.14
N SER A 61 -14.17 -34.32 -19.16
CA SER A 61 -13.42 -33.59 -18.14
C SER A 61 -12.11 -33.05 -18.75
N PRO A 62 -11.64 -31.85 -18.36
CA PRO A 62 -10.38 -31.30 -18.86
C PRO A 62 -9.21 -32.26 -18.72
N LYS A 63 -9.17 -33.01 -17.60
CA LYS A 63 -8.14 -34.02 -17.32
C LYS A 63 -8.11 -35.15 -18.33
N TRP A 64 -9.26 -35.66 -18.75
CA TRP A 64 -9.33 -36.76 -19.71
C TRP A 64 -8.74 -36.35 -21.07
N VAL A 65 -8.98 -35.11 -21.52
CA VAL A 65 -8.47 -34.61 -22.81
C VAL A 65 -6.96 -34.34 -22.73
N ILE A 66 -6.49 -33.82 -21.60
CA ILE A 66 -5.05 -33.60 -21.34
C ILE A 66 -4.29 -34.93 -21.30
N ASP A 67 -4.83 -35.95 -20.62
CA ASP A 67 -4.21 -37.27 -20.55
C ASP A 67 -4.18 -37.95 -21.93
N LYS A 68 -5.20 -37.72 -22.77
CA LYS A 68 -5.24 -38.19 -24.15
C LYS A 68 -4.12 -37.59 -25.00
N TYR A 69 -3.86 -36.29 -24.83
CA TYR A 69 -2.76 -35.60 -25.49
C TYR A 69 -1.39 -36.10 -25.01
N LYS A 70 -1.22 -36.32 -23.70
CA LYS A 70 0.03 -36.87 -23.13
C LYS A 70 0.36 -38.27 -23.63
N ARG A 71 -0.67 -39.08 -23.93
CA ARG A 71 -0.50 -40.40 -24.57
C ARG A 71 -0.25 -40.34 -26.08
N GLY A 72 -0.19 -39.14 -26.66
CA GLY A 72 0.03 -38.94 -28.09
C GLY A 72 -1.18 -39.23 -28.97
N GLU A 73 -2.38 -39.36 -28.39
CA GLU A 73 -3.60 -39.74 -29.12
C GLU A 73 -4.35 -38.54 -29.75
N THR A 74 -3.93 -37.30 -29.46
CA THR A 74 -4.51 -36.08 -30.03
C THR A 74 -3.43 -35.06 -30.40
N HIS A 75 -3.68 -34.24 -31.42
CA HIS A 75 -2.80 -33.14 -31.80
C HIS A 75 -3.06 -31.88 -30.97
N ALA A 76 -2.01 -31.08 -30.75
CA ALA A 76 -2.04 -29.83 -29.97
C ALA A 76 -3.19 -28.88 -30.31
N VAL A 77 -3.44 -28.64 -31.61
CA VAL A 77 -4.54 -27.76 -32.06
C VAL A 77 -5.91 -28.30 -31.64
N SER A 78 -6.10 -29.62 -31.74
CA SER A 78 -7.36 -30.26 -31.34
C SER A 78 -7.58 -30.22 -29.83
N LEU A 79 -6.52 -30.43 -29.04
CA LEU A 79 -6.58 -30.27 -27.58
C LEU A 79 -6.98 -28.84 -27.21
N LEU A 80 -6.37 -27.83 -27.84
CA LEU A 80 -6.63 -26.43 -27.52
C LEU A 80 -8.09 -26.02 -27.80
N HIS A 81 -8.67 -26.48 -28.93
CA HIS A 81 -10.08 -26.27 -29.22
C HIS A 81 -11.01 -27.04 -28.27
N GLN A 82 -10.65 -28.26 -27.87
CA GLN A 82 -11.43 -29.04 -26.90
C GLN A 82 -11.39 -28.39 -25.51
N LEU A 83 -10.24 -27.86 -25.09
CA LEU A 83 -10.11 -27.11 -23.84
C LEU A 83 -10.90 -25.79 -23.89
N ALA A 84 -10.90 -25.08 -25.03
CA ALA A 84 -11.70 -23.87 -25.21
C ALA A 84 -13.20 -24.14 -25.02
N GLN A 85 -13.68 -25.27 -25.56
CA GLN A 85 -15.08 -25.69 -25.40
C GLN A 85 -15.41 -26.13 -23.98
N ILE A 86 -14.49 -26.80 -23.29
CA ILE A 86 -14.75 -27.33 -21.94
C ILE A 86 -14.63 -26.22 -20.88
N LEU A 87 -13.63 -25.35 -21.01
CA LEU A 87 -13.30 -24.28 -20.07
C LEU A 87 -13.95 -22.94 -20.44
N GLN A 88 -14.65 -22.87 -21.57
CA GLN A 88 -15.41 -21.71 -22.05
C GLN A 88 -14.56 -20.44 -22.24
N PHE A 89 -13.33 -20.58 -22.75
CA PHE A 89 -12.50 -19.45 -23.16
C PHE A 89 -12.54 -19.23 -24.69
N HIS A 90 -12.29 -17.99 -25.12
CA HIS A 90 -12.26 -17.62 -26.53
C HIS A 90 -10.88 -17.90 -27.13
N LEU A 91 -10.83 -18.74 -28.17
CA LEU A 91 -9.60 -19.11 -28.87
C LEU A 91 -9.62 -18.63 -30.33
N GLU A 92 -8.61 -17.86 -30.71
CA GLU A 92 -8.39 -17.38 -32.09
C GLU A 92 -6.96 -17.70 -32.55
N MET A 93 -6.79 -18.19 -33.78
CA MET A 93 -5.47 -18.45 -34.37
C MET A 93 -5.16 -17.36 -35.40
N LYS A 94 -4.36 -16.36 -35.03
CA LYS A 94 -4.02 -15.21 -35.87
C LYS A 94 -2.74 -15.45 -36.68
N GLU A 95 -2.77 -15.06 -37.96
CA GLU A 95 -1.59 -15.05 -38.82
C GLU A 95 -0.75 -13.80 -38.51
N THR A 96 0.53 -13.98 -38.19
CA THR A 96 1.44 -12.90 -37.83
C THR A 96 2.44 -12.61 -38.95
N VAL A 97 2.95 -11.37 -39.00
CA VAL A 97 3.87 -10.94 -40.06
C VAL A 97 5.25 -11.57 -39.82
N THR A 98 5.88 -12.11 -40.87
CA THR A 98 7.24 -12.65 -40.79
C THR A 98 8.23 -11.51 -40.56
N THR A 99 9.12 -11.66 -39.56
CA THR A 99 10.22 -10.71 -39.35
C THR A 99 11.14 -10.75 -40.59
N GLY A 100 11.28 -9.61 -41.24
CA GLY A 100 11.99 -9.49 -42.51
C GLY A 100 13.48 -9.78 -42.38
N ASN A 101 13.88 -11.04 -42.62
CA ASN A 101 15.23 -11.43 -43.11
C ASN A 101 15.39 -12.96 -43.29
N VAL A 102 14.44 -13.64 -43.95
CA VAL A 102 14.62 -15.07 -44.28
C VAL A 102 14.15 -15.38 -45.71
N THR A 103 15.07 -15.90 -46.52
CA THR A 103 14.94 -16.27 -47.95
C THR A 103 14.09 -17.53 -48.21
N ARG A 104 13.18 -17.89 -47.30
CA ARG A 104 12.23 -19.01 -47.45
C ARG A 104 10.84 -18.60 -46.98
N LEU A 105 9.82 -19.03 -47.72
CA LEU A 105 8.40 -18.80 -47.43
C LEU A 105 7.97 -19.60 -46.19
N TYR A 106 8.12 -19.01 -45.00
CA TYR A 106 7.57 -19.54 -43.75
C TYR A 106 6.23 -18.86 -43.43
N PHE A 107 5.31 -19.61 -42.83
CA PHE A 107 4.08 -19.08 -42.24
C PHE A 107 4.28 -18.90 -40.73
N ALA A 108 3.74 -17.81 -40.19
CA ALA A 108 3.80 -17.50 -38.77
C ALA A 108 2.37 -17.38 -38.22
N PHE A 109 2.08 -18.13 -37.16
CA PHE A 109 0.78 -18.12 -36.49
C PHE A 109 0.96 -17.94 -34.98
N CYS A 110 0.01 -17.26 -34.36
CA CYS A 110 -0.08 -17.06 -32.93
C CYS A 110 -1.45 -17.55 -32.44
N ALA A 111 -1.48 -18.24 -31.29
CA ALA A 111 -2.73 -18.55 -30.60
C ALA A 111 -3.07 -17.38 -29.66
N VAL A 112 -4.31 -16.91 -29.71
CA VAL A 112 -4.84 -15.86 -28.84
C VAL A 112 -5.94 -16.47 -27.99
N ILE A 113 -5.74 -16.50 -26.67
CA ILE A 113 -6.71 -17.05 -25.71
C ILE A 113 -7.17 -15.91 -24.80
N ASP A 114 -8.47 -15.61 -24.80
CA ASP A 114 -9.08 -14.50 -24.05
C ASP A 114 -8.36 -13.15 -24.23
N GLY A 115 -7.88 -12.89 -25.45
CA GLY A 115 -7.15 -11.66 -25.81
C GLY A 115 -5.66 -11.66 -25.47
N VAL A 116 -5.12 -12.71 -24.84
CA VAL A 116 -3.69 -12.87 -24.58
C VAL A 116 -3.02 -13.58 -25.77
N GLU A 117 -2.03 -12.94 -26.37
CA GLU A 117 -1.26 -13.50 -27.49
C GLU A 117 -0.09 -14.36 -26.99
N TYR A 118 -0.03 -15.61 -27.47
CA TYR A 118 1.02 -16.57 -27.11
C TYR A 118 2.18 -16.54 -28.12
N LYS A 119 3.24 -17.28 -27.82
CA LYS A 119 4.44 -17.31 -28.68
C LYS A 119 4.08 -17.74 -30.11
N THR A 120 4.64 -17.04 -31.08
CA THR A 120 4.41 -17.31 -32.51
C THR A 120 5.11 -18.60 -32.94
N GLY A 121 4.34 -19.54 -33.50
CA GLY A 121 4.85 -20.73 -34.16
C GLY A 121 5.16 -20.47 -35.63
N MET A 122 6.36 -20.86 -36.07
CA MET A 122 6.77 -20.78 -37.48
C MET A 122 6.81 -22.17 -38.11
N GLY A 123 6.26 -22.29 -39.33
CA GLY A 123 6.23 -23.54 -40.07
C GLY A 123 6.32 -23.34 -41.57
N ILE A 124 6.68 -24.40 -42.30
CA ILE A 124 6.80 -24.37 -43.77
C ILE A 124 5.41 -24.35 -44.43
N THR A 125 4.39 -24.81 -43.73
CA THR A 125 2.98 -24.73 -44.15
C THR A 125 2.14 -24.03 -43.08
N LYS A 126 1.00 -23.45 -43.45
CA LYS A 126 0.06 -22.86 -42.47
C LYS A 126 -0.38 -23.87 -41.40
N LYS A 127 -0.50 -25.15 -41.77
CA LYS A 127 -0.87 -26.23 -40.83
C LYS A 127 0.24 -26.47 -39.80
N ASP A 128 1.48 -26.54 -40.26
CA ASP A 128 2.67 -26.71 -39.43
C ASP A 128 2.88 -25.51 -38.48
N ALA A 129 2.70 -24.28 -38.99
CA ALA A 129 2.78 -23.06 -38.18
C ALA A 129 1.73 -23.00 -37.07
N ARG A 130 0.47 -23.37 -37.36
CA ARG A 130 -0.62 -23.44 -36.37
C ARG A 130 -0.40 -24.54 -35.34
N GLN A 131 0.10 -25.70 -35.76
CA GLN A 131 0.43 -26.80 -34.88
C GLN A 131 1.50 -26.38 -33.87
N LYS A 132 2.57 -25.73 -34.34
CA LYS A 132 3.66 -25.24 -33.50
C LYS A 132 3.24 -24.10 -32.58
N ALA A 133 2.35 -23.21 -33.04
CA ALA A 133 1.77 -22.15 -32.22
C ALA A 133 0.89 -22.72 -31.08
N ALA A 134 0.11 -23.76 -31.37
CA ALA A 134 -0.71 -24.45 -30.37
C ALA A 134 0.15 -25.23 -29.36
N GLU A 135 1.25 -25.86 -29.79
CA GLU A 135 2.20 -26.53 -28.88
C GLU A 135 2.84 -25.55 -27.91
N LEU A 136 3.28 -24.39 -28.40
CA LEU A 136 3.85 -23.32 -27.57
C LEU A 136 2.82 -22.75 -26.58
N ALA A 137 1.57 -22.57 -27.01
CA ALA A 137 0.50 -22.14 -26.12
C ALA A 137 0.18 -23.19 -25.04
N LEU A 138 0.15 -24.48 -25.39
CA LEU A 138 -0.11 -25.57 -24.44
C LEU A 138 1.02 -25.77 -23.43
N GLN A 139 2.28 -25.54 -23.81
CA GLN A 139 3.41 -25.59 -22.87
C GLN A 139 3.25 -24.59 -21.73
N ASP A 140 2.71 -23.41 -22.04
CA ASP A 140 2.45 -22.36 -21.05
C ASP A 140 1.12 -22.61 -20.29
N LEU A 141 0.13 -23.29 -20.91
CA LEU A 141 -1.21 -23.54 -20.34
C LEU A 141 -1.30 -24.80 -19.45
N LEU A 142 -0.66 -25.91 -19.83
CA LEU A 142 -0.76 -27.21 -19.13
C LEU A 142 -0.29 -27.17 -17.66
N PRO A 143 0.81 -26.48 -17.28
CA PRO A 143 1.22 -26.37 -15.88
C PRO A 143 0.16 -25.72 -14.99
N THR A 144 -0.67 -24.84 -15.57
CA THR A 144 -1.76 -24.14 -14.88
C THR A 144 -2.99 -25.04 -14.69
N LEU A 145 -3.19 -26.03 -15.57
CA LEU A 145 -4.36 -26.92 -15.58
C LEU A 145 -4.17 -28.22 -14.77
N GLU A 146 -2.94 -28.59 -14.44
CA GLU A 146 -2.60 -29.87 -13.77
C GLU A 146 -2.49 -29.80 -12.24
N GLY A 147 -2.92 -28.69 -11.62
CA GLY A 147 -3.08 -28.59 -10.17
C GLY A 147 -4.10 -29.60 -9.58
N PRO A 148 -4.05 -29.90 -8.27
CA PRO A 148 -4.87 -30.95 -7.67
C PRO A 148 -6.38 -30.63 -7.74
N THR A 149 -7.15 -31.59 -8.26
CA THR A 149 -8.64 -31.66 -8.27
C THR A 149 -9.16 -32.23 -6.95
N CYS A 150 -10.37 -31.98 -6.40
CA CYS A 150 -11.63 -31.41 -6.90
C CYS A 150 -12.57 -31.06 -5.70
N LEU A 151 -13.08 -29.82 -5.65
CA LEU A 151 -14.50 -29.36 -5.56
C LEU A 151 -15.53 -29.86 -4.51
N SER A 152 -16.02 -28.91 -3.69
CA SER A 152 -17.45 -28.60 -3.42
C SER A 152 -17.61 -27.10 -3.05
N VAL A 153 -18.81 -26.51 -3.13
CA VAL A 153 -19.04 -25.05 -3.12
C VAL A 153 -18.66 -24.36 -1.79
N ASP A 154 -18.68 -25.09 -0.67
CA ASP A 154 -18.18 -24.60 0.62
C ASP A 154 -16.64 -24.60 0.71
N PHE A 155 -15.98 -25.28 -0.22
CA PHE A 155 -14.53 -25.41 -0.30
C PHE A 155 -13.87 -24.28 -1.10
N ILE A 156 -14.62 -23.42 -1.83
CA ILE A 156 -14.05 -22.21 -2.45
C ILE A 156 -13.53 -21.27 -1.35
N PHE A 157 -14.26 -21.17 -0.24
CA PHE A 157 -13.81 -20.38 0.91
C PHE A 157 -12.58 -20.98 1.58
N PHE A 158 -12.50 -22.33 1.67
CA PHE A 158 -11.38 -23.04 2.27
C PHE A 158 -10.14 -23.11 1.35
N ILE A 159 -10.30 -23.24 0.02
CA ILE A 159 -9.21 -23.09 -0.96
C ILE A 159 -8.76 -21.65 -1.05
N PHE A 160 -9.63 -20.65 -0.90
CA PHE A 160 -9.17 -19.26 -0.79
C PHE A 160 -8.24 -19.14 0.41
N ILE A 161 -8.59 -19.71 1.57
CA ILE A 161 -7.74 -19.71 2.77
C ILE A 161 -6.48 -20.58 2.61
N LEU A 162 -6.57 -21.76 1.99
CA LEU A 162 -5.44 -22.70 1.86
C LEU A 162 -4.50 -22.32 0.72
N PHE A 163 -4.98 -21.74 -0.39
CA PHE A 163 -4.18 -21.12 -1.46
C PHE A 163 -3.52 -19.84 -0.96
N PHE A 164 -4.20 -19.08 -0.10
CA PHE A 164 -3.62 -17.95 0.63
C PHE A 164 -2.52 -18.42 1.61
N PHE A 165 -2.65 -19.62 2.20
CA PHE A 165 -1.61 -20.24 3.04
C PHE A 165 -0.46 -20.87 2.22
N PHE A 166 -0.76 -21.50 1.08
CA PHE A 166 0.22 -22.23 0.26
C PHE A 166 1.05 -21.29 -0.63
N PHE A 167 0.46 -20.19 -1.13
CA PHE A 167 1.20 -19.11 -1.79
C PHE A 167 2.17 -18.41 -0.82
N PHE A 168 1.82 -18.38 0.47
CA PHE A 168 2.70 -17.90 1.55
C PHE A 168 3.84 -18.86 1.90
N CYS A 169 3.62 -20.18 1.82
CA CYS A 169 4.66 -21.18 2.11
C CYS A 169 5.78 -21.23 1.05
N CYS A 170 5.49 -20.82 -0.20
CA CYS A 170 6.50 -20.78 -1.27
C CYS A 170 7.28 -19.44 -1.34
N LEU A 171 6.91 -18.43 -0.55
CA LEU A 171 7.69 -17.20 -0.40
C LEU A 171 8.64 -17.38 0.79
N GLU A 172 9.78 -18.00 0.52
CA GLU A 172 10.83 -18.29 1.50
C GLU A 172 11.09 -17.14 2.50
N ARG A 173 10.94 -17.48 3.79
CA ARG A 173 11.74 -17.00 4.93
C ARG A 173 12.36 -15.60 4.76
N LYS A 174 11.56 -14.53 4.88
CA LYS A 174 12.11 -13.22 5.30
C LYS A 174 11.19 -12.17 5.91
N ASN A 175 9.86 -12.28 5.91
CA ASN A 175 9.03 -11.14 6.37
C ASN A 175 7.72 -11.50 7.07
N PHE A 176 7.77 -12.16 8.23
CA PHE A 176 6.57 -12.38 9.07
C PHE A 176 5.85 -11.06 9.45
N GLY A 177 6.61 -9.96 9.65
CA GLY A 177 6.05 -8.66 9.97
C GLY A 177 5.19 -8.05 8.86
N ASN A 178 5.63 -8.13 7.59
CA ASN A 178 4.87 -7.57 6.47
C ASN A 178 3.52 -8.28 6.29
N LEU A 179 3.46 -9.57 6.57
CA LEU A 179 2.24 -10.36 6.45
C LEU A 179 1.15 -9.90 7.41
N GLN A 180 1.52 -9.59 8.66
CA GLN A 180 0.58 -9.06 9.65
C GLN A 180 0.03 -7.70 9.21
N ILE A 181 0.89 -6.83 8.68
CA ILE A 181 0.48 -5.52 8.15
C ILE A 181 -0.51 -5.70 7.00
N LEU A 182 -0.23 -6.60 6.05
CA LEU A 182 -1.14 -6.88 4.92
C LEU A 182 -2.49 -7.41 5.38
N HIS A 183 -2.51 -8.34 6.34
CA HIS A 183 -3.75 -8.87 6.90
C HIS A 183 -4.55 -7.78 7.59
N ALA A 184 -3.91 -6.92 8.38
CA ALA A 184 -4.58 -5.80 9.05
C ALA A 184 -5.22 -4.83 8.02
N VAL A 185 -4.47 -4.46 6.97
CA VAL A 185 -4.98 -3.60 5.90
C VAL A 185 -6.14 -4.26 5.15
N ARG A 186 -6.00 -5.53 4.76
CA ARG A 186 -7.03 -6.26 4.03
C ARG A 186 -8.32 -6.39 4.85
N ASN A 187 -8.20 -6.77 6.13
CA ASN A 187 -9.34 -6.91 7.02
C ASN A 187 -10.06 -5.58 7.25
N GLN A 188 -9.30 -4.50 7.46
CA GLN A 188 -9.88 -3.19 7.67
C GLN A 188 -10.56 -2.66 6.39
N LEU A 189 -9.93 -2.85 5.24
CA LEU A 189 -10.51 -2.48 3.95
C LEU A 189 -11.81 -3.27 3.68
N PHE A 190 -11.80 -4.59 3.87
CA PHE A 190 -12.99 -5.45 3.73
C PHE A 190 -14.12 -5.01 4.66
N LYS A 191 -13.81 -4.75 5.94
CA LYS A 191 -14.78 -4.26 6.92
C LYS A 191 -15.43 -2.94 6.49
N LEU A 192 -14.65 -2.00 5.94
CA LEU A 192 -15.17 -0.71 5.48
C LEU A 192 -15.98 -0.84 4.19
N MET A 193 -15.53 -1.67 3.24
CA MET A 193 -16.14 -1.78 1.90
C MET A 193 -17.39 -2.67 1.89
N ASN A 194 -17.50 -3.68 2.75
CA ASN A 194 -18.67 -4.57 2.77
C ASN A 194 -19.98 -3.84 3.08
N ASN A 195 -19.92 -2.75 3.82
CA ASN A 195 -21.08 -1.94 4.14
C ASN A 195 -21.44 -0.96 3.01
N HIS A 196 -20.57 -0.82 2.01
CA HIS A 196 -20.64 0.20 0.96
C HIS A 196 -20.09 -0.33 -0.37
N LEU A 197 -20.75 -1.36 -0.92
CA LEU A 197 -20.33 -2.06 -2.14
C LEU A 197 -20.27 -1.13 -3.36
N GLU A 198 -21.06 -0.05 -3.35
CA GLU A 198 -21.06 1.01 -4.35
C GLU A 198 -19.71 1.73 -4.50
N PHE A 199 -18.86 1.69 -3.47
CA PHE A 199 -17.51 2.28 -3.48
C PHE A 199 -16.39 1.22 -3.45
N SER A 200 -16.69 -0.03 -3.80
CA SER A 200 -15.70 -1.11 -3.84
C SER A 200 -14.63 -0.89 -4.93
N ALA A 201 -14.97 -0.21 -6.02
CA ALA A 201 -14.04 0.07 -7.13
C ALA A 201 -12.82 0.92 -6.70
N GLN A 202 -12.99 1.74 -5.66
CA GLN A 202 -11.95 2.64 -5.14
C GLN A 202 -10.88 1.89 -4.33
N ALA A 203 -11.16 0.64 -3.92
CA ALA A 203 -10.26 -0.20 -3.12
C ALA A 203 -8.90 -0.41 -3.81
N GLY A 204 -8.87 -0.47 -5.15
CA GLY A 204 -7.63 -0.65 -5.93
C GLY A 204 -6.60 0.45 -5.73
N THR A 205 -6.99 1.62 -5.22
CA THR A 205 -6.09 2.77 -4.99
C THR A 205 -5.66 2.92 -3.54
N THR A 206 -6.01 1.98 -2.65
CA THR A 206 -5.86 2.14 -1.19
C THR A 206 -4.44 2.51 -0.76
N ALA A 207 -4.35 3.48 0.15
CA ALA A 207 -3.19 3.74 0.99
C ALA A 207 -3.60 3.71 2.46
N ALA A 208 -2.74 3.19 3.33
CA ALA A 208 -3.03 3.06 4.74
C ALA A 208 -1.79 3.28 5.61
N PHE A 209 -2.00 3.87 6.78
CA PHE A 209 -1.00 3.94 7.84
C PHE A 209 -1.31 2.91 8.91
N ILE A 210 -0.27 2.20 9.34
CA ILE A 210 -0.36 1.09 10.27
C ILE A 210 0.59 1.36 11.43
N LEU A 211 0.09 1.25 12.65
CA LEU A 211 0.93 1.17 13.84
C LEU A 211 1.23 -0.29 14.13
N GLN A 212 2.51 -0.60 14.29
CA GLN A 212 2.95 -1.89 14.78
C GLN A 212 3.47 -1.72 16.20
N THR A 213 2.94 -2.56 17.10
CA THR A 213 3.35 -2.64 18.51
C THR A 213 3.67 -4.09 18.86
N SER A 214 4.11 -4.33 20.09
CA SER A 214 4.29 -5.69 20.61
C SER A 214 3.00 -6.52 20.62
N SER A 215 1.82 -5.87 20.62
CA SER A 215 0.51 -6.55 20.63
C SER A 215 -0.03 -6.84 19.23
N GLY A 216 0.56 -6.30 18.16
CA GLY A 216 0.16 -6.56 16.78
C GLY A 216 0.22 -5.33 15.86
N CYS A 217 -0.45 -5.45 14.71
CA CYS A 217 -0.55 -4.39 13.71
C CYS A 217 -1.97 -3.84 13.64
N GLU A 218 -2.12 -2.52 13.74
CA GLU A 218 -3.41 -1.83 13.68
C GLU A 218 -3.41 -0.76 12.59
N VAL A 219 -4.42 -0.77 11.72
CA VAL A 219 -4.63 0.26 10.71
C VAL A 219 -5.23 1.49 11.38
N VAL A 220 -4.50 2.60 11.40
CA VAL A 220 -4.94 3.82 12.09
C VAL A 220 -5.51 4.88 11.16
N ALA A 221 -5.18 4.80 9.87
CA ALA A 221 -5.69 5.72 8.87
C ALA A 221 -5.70 5.08 7.49
N LEU A 222 -6.74 5.36 6.72
CA LEU A 222 -6.94 4.84 5.37
C LEU A 222 -7.40 5.96 4.43
N GLY A 223 -6.96 5.88 3.19
CA GLY A 223 -7.40 6.75 2.10
C GLY A 223 -7.39 6.03 0.76
N THR A 224 -8.34 6.37 -0.10
CA THR A 224 -8.35 5.98 -1.52
C THR A 224 -8.46 7.24 -2.39
N GLY A 225 -8.31 7.09 -3.71
CA GLY A 225 -8.51 8.14 -4.69
C GLY A 225 -7.27 8.43 -5.53
N ASN A 226 -7.50 9.11 -6.66
CA ASN A 226 -6.51 9.24 -7.73
C ASN A 226 -6.51 10.61 -8.43
N PHE A 227 -7.23 11.58 -7.85
CA PHE A 227 -7.54 12.85 -8.49
C PHE A 227 -7.18 14.05 -7.60
N ASN A 228 -6.95 15.17 -8.29
CA ASN A 228 -6.86 16.50 -7.69
C ASN A 228 -8.07 17.31 -8.11
N ILE A 229 -8.30 18.39 -7.35
CA ILE A 229 -9.38 19.32 -7.65
C ILE A 229 -9.25 19.90 -9.06
N LYS A 230 -10.39 20.10 -9.72
CA LYS A 230 -10.48 20.79 -11.00
C LYS A 230 -10.22 22.29 -10.82
N GLU A 231 -9.61 22.94 -11.82
CA GLU A 231 -9.29 24.38 -11.74
C GLU A 231 -10.53 25.24 -11.43
N SER A 232 -11.66 24.96 -12.08
CA SER A 232 -12.94 25.66 -11.84
C SER A 232 -13.42 25.61 -10.39
N CYS A 233 -13.04 24.57 -9.64
CA CYS A 233 -13.43 24.37 -8.24
C CYS A 233 -12.36 24.88 -7.25
N SER A 234 -11.17 25.26 -7.75
CA SER A 234 -10.01 25.64 -6.93
C SER A 234 -10.00 27.10 -6.47
N ALA A 235 -11.00 27.89 -6.86
CA ALA A 235 -11.12 29.30 -6.53
C ALA A 235 -11.50 29.57 -5.05
N GLU A 236 -12.01 28.57 -4.33
CA GLU A 236 -12.50 28.76 -2.95
C GLU A 236 -11.35 28.96 -1.94
N SER A 237 -11.25 30.15 -1.35
CA SER A 237 -10.21 30.51 -0.38
C SER A 237 -10.52 30.11 1.07
N SER A 238 -11.72 29.59 1.35
CA SER A 238 -12.24 29.25 2.69
C SER A 238 -11.49 28.11 3.40
N GLY A 239 -10.65 27.36 2.67
CA GLY A 239 -9.97 26.18 3.22
C GLY A 239 -10.89 24.97 3.45
N ARG A 240 -12.15 25.04 3.03
CA ARG A 240 -13.15 23.97 3.18
C ARG A 240 -13.10 22.90 2.09
N THR A 241 -12.28 23.11 1.07
CA THR A 241 -12.13 22.19 -0.06
C THR A 241 -10.81 21.40 0.03
N VAL A 242 -10.87 20.11 -0.29
CA VAL A 242 -9.70 19.22 -0.41
C VAL A 242 -9.10 19.40 -1.81
N LEU A 243 -7.85 19.87 -1.87
CA LEU A 243 -7.20 20.16 -3.15
C LEU A 243 -6.59 18.92 -3.83
N ASP A 244 -6.36 17.88 -3.04
CA ASP A 244 -5.68 16.67 -3.50
C ASP A 244 -6.21 15.47 -2.73
N SER A 245 -6.82 14.56 -3.48
CA SER A 245 -7.49 13.38 -2.99
C SER A 245 -6.81 12.10 -3.50
N HIS A 246 -5.52 12.17 -3.84
CA HIS A 246 -4.74 10.95 -4.05
C HIS A 246 -4.67 10.16 -2.75
N ALA A 247 -4.79 8.84 -2.84
CA ALA A 247 -4.93 7.95 -1.71
C ALA A 247 -3.91 8.18 -0.58
N VAL A 248 -2.63 8.34 -0.94
CA VAL A 248 -1.55 8.60 0.04
C VAL A 248 -1.73 9.94 0.76
N VAL A 249 -2.19 10.97 0.04
CA VAL A 249 -2.49 12.30 0.62
C VAL A 249 -3.69 12.21 1.53
N THR A 250 -4.76 11.55 1.07
CA THR A 250 -5.98 11.28 1.85
C THR A 250 -5.65 10.53 3.13
N ALA A 251 -4.92 9.41 3.04
CA ALA A 251 -4.48 8.59 4.17
C ALA A 251 -3.62 9.39 5.16
N ARG A 252 -2.71 10.25 4.66
CA ARG A 252 -1.90 11.11 5.54
C ARG A 252 -2.77 12.10 6.29
N ARG A 253 -3.77 12.71 5.63
CA ARG A 253 -4.69 13.63 6.31
C ARG A 253 -5.52 12.90 7.35
N SER A 254 -5.95 11.67 7.07
CA SER A 254 -6.57 10.80 8.08
C SER A 254 -5.61 10.52 9.25
N LEU A 255 -4.33 10.20 9.00
CA LEU A 255 -3.32 10.04 10.04
C LEU A 255 -3.19 11.30 10.90
N MET A 256 -3.16 12.49 10.30
CA MET A 256 -3.10 13.73 11.06
C MET A 256 -4.30 13.90 12.01
N ARG A 257 -5.51 13.44 11.62
CA ARG A 257 -6.68 13.43 12.51
C ARG A 257 -6.50 12.47 13.68
N PHE A 258 -5.98 11.28 13.41
CA PHE A 258 -5.61 10.32 14.43
C PHE A 258 -4.60 10.94 15.42
N LEU A 259 -3.54 11.59 14.93
CA LEU A 259 -2.55 12.26 15.78
C LEU A 259 -3.17 13.38 16.64
N TYR A 260 -4.04 14.23 16.07
CA TYR A 260 -4.76 15.24 16.87
C TYR A 260 -5.61 14.61 17.97
N ARG A 261 -6.28 13.49 17.69
CA ARG A 261 -7.08 12.77 18.71
C ARG A 261 -6.19 12.27 19.84
N HIS A 262 -5.04 11.67 19.52
CA HIS A 262 -4.11 11.21 20.55
C HIS A 262 -3.44 12.34 21.34
N LEU A 263 -3.26 13.52 20.75
CA LEU A 263 -2.86 14.71 21.49
C LEU A 263 -3.93 15.19 22.48
N LEU A 264 -5.20 15.21 22.08
CA LEU A 264 -6.31 15.52 22.99
C LEU A 264 -6.41 14.49 24.13
N MET A 265 -6.17 13.21 23.83
CA MET A 265 -6.10 12.16 24.84
C MET A 265 -4.94 12.37 25.81
N PHE A 266 -3.76 12.77 25.31
CA PHE A 266 -2.57 13.04 26.12
C PHE A 266 -2.76 14.24 27.06
N TYR A 267 -3.31 15.34 26.55
CA TYR A 267 -3.58 16.54 27.36
C TYR A 267 -4.87 16.45 28.18
N SER A 268 -5.56 15.30 28.15
CA SER A 268 -6.79 15.10 28.91
C SER A 268 -6.49 15.04 30.41
N LYS A 269 -7.41 15.58 31.22
CA LYS A 269 -7.36 15.41 32.69
C LYS A 269 -7.72 13.99 33.14
N THR A 270 -8.22 13.14 32.24
CA THR A 270 -8.60 11.76 32.55
C THR A 270 -7.41 10.82 32.34
N ALA A 271 -6.91 10.23 33.42
CA ALA A 271 -5.74 9.34 33.40
C ALA A 271 -5.87 8.20 32.38
N ASN A 272 -7.02 7.51 32.32
CA ASN A 272 -7.26 6.42 31.37
C ASN A 272 -7.14 6.83 29.89
N LEU A 273 -7.45 8.09 29.55
CA LEU A 273 -7.28 8.60 28.18
C LEU A 273 -5.81 8.91 27.89
N THR A 274 -5.12 9.47 28.87
CA THR A 274 -3.69 9.78 28.79
C THR A 274 -2.86 8.52 28.55
N GLU A 275 -3.16 7.44 29.28
CA GLU A 275 -2.49 6.13 29.12
C GLU A 275 -2.69 5.53 27.72
N LYS A 276 -3.89 5.69 27.15
CA LYS A 276 -4.21 5.25 25.78
C LYS A 276 -3.58 6.12 24.68
N SER A 277 -2.99 7.26 25.02
CA SER A 277 -2.27 8.06 24.03
C SER A 277 -1.06 7.32 23.47
N ILE A 278 -0.74 7.53 22.21
CA ILE A 278 0.49 7.01 21.59
C ILE A 278 1.71 7.88 21.90
N PHE A 279 1.51 9.02 22.56
CA PHE A 279 2.56 9.98 22.88
C PHE A 279 3.11 9.80 24.29
N GLN A 280 4.36 10.22 24.46
CA GLN A 280 5.03 10.34 25.74
C GLN A 280 5.84 11.65 25.79
N GLN A 281 6.06 12.17 26.98
CA GLN A 281 7.04 13.24 27.21
C GLN A 281 8.42 12.61 27.40
N SER A 282 9.47 13.27 26.92
CA SER A 282 10.84 12.83 27.22
C SER A 282 11.10 12.85 28.72
N SER A 283 11.65 11.76 29.26
CA SER A 283 11.89 11.55 30.69
C SER A 283 12.96 12.46 31.28
N ASP A 284 13.85 12.99 30.44
CA ASP A 284 14.94 13.90 30.81
C ASP A 284 14.52 15.38 30.86
N GLY A 285 13.27 15.70 30.49
CA GLY A 285 12.75 17.07 30.43
C GLY A 285 13.48 17.98 29.42
N SER A 286 14.34 17.43 28.56
CA SER A 286 15.20 18.20 27.65
C SER A 286 14.43 18.76 26.45
N SER A 287 13.35 18.07 26.06
CA SER A 287 12.49 18.44 24.93
C SER A 287 11.10 18.83 25.41
N SER A 288 10.63 20.00 24.95
CA SER A 288 9.23 20.43 25.12
C SER A 288 8.27 19.68 24.19
N PHE A 289 8.78 18.91 23.22
CA PHE A 289 7.98 18.16 22.27
C PHE A 289 7.64 16.77 22.79
N LEU A 290 6.47 16.27 22.40
CA LEU A 290 6.08 14.89 22.63
C LEU A 290 6.66 13.99 21.54
N SER A 291 7.12 12.82 21.93
CA SER A 291 7.57 11.77 21.01
C SER A 291 6.52 10.64 20.96
N LEU A 292 6.55 9.83 19.91
CA LEU A 292 5.84 8.56 19.94
C LEU A 292 6.44 7.66 21.04
N LYS A 293 5.60 6.81 21.64
CA LYS A 293 6.07 5.75 22.55
C LYS A 293 7.04 4.82 21.83
N GLY A 294 8.15 4.49 22.47
CA GLY A 294 9.24 3.72 21.85
C GLY A 294 8.89 2.31 21.37
N SER A 295 7.74 1.78 21.77
CA SER A 295 7.22 0.47 21.31
C SER A 295 6.42 0.54 20.02
N ILE A 296 6.28 1.71 19.40
CA ILE A 296 5.43 1.96 18.24
C ILE A 296 6.29 2.25 17.02
N THR A 297 6.11 1.46 15.96
CA THR A 297 6.63 1.76 14.62
C THR A 297 5.50 2.08 13.67
N LEU A 298 5.75 3.00 12.72
CA LEU A 298 4.74 3.46 11.77
C LEU A 298 5.08 2.96 10.36
N HIS A 299 4.11 2.34 9.71
CA HIS A 299 4.27 1.78 8.37
C HIS A 299 3.27 2.41 7.41
N LEU A 300 3.67 2.59 6.15
CA LEU A 300 2.81 3.03 5.06
C LEU A 300 2.60 1.87 4.08
N TYR A 301 1.35 1.51 3.84
CA TYR A 301 0.95 0.61 2.77
C TYR A 301 0.37 1.42 1.61
N VAL A 302 0.73 1.07 0.37
CA VAL A 302 0.12 1.59 -0.87
C VAL A 302 -0.19 0.43 -1.81
N ASN A 303 -1.43 0.34 -2.29
CA ASN A 303 -1.88 -0.73 -3.17
C ASN A 303 -1.37 -0.58 -4.62
N GLN A 304 -0.89 0.61 -4.98
CA GLN A 304 -0.28 0.92 -6.28
C GLN A 304 0.96 1.78 -6.07
N LEU A 305 1.90 1.74 -7.01
CA LEU A 305 3.02 2.68 -7.03
C LEU A 305 2.47 4.12 -7.04
N PRO A 306 2.93 4.99 -6.11
CA PRO A 306 2.50 6.37 -6.09
C PRO A 306 2.79 7.07 -7.42
N LYS A 307 1.80 7.80 -7.94
CA LYS A 307 1.96 8.61 -9.15
C LYS A 307 3.15 9.58 -9.02
N GLY A 308 3.96 9.69 -10.07
CA GLY A 308 5.19 10.49 -10.09
C GLY A 308 6.43 9.67 -10.47
N ALA A 309 7.59 10.11 -9.98
CA ALA A 309 8.88 9.50 -10.25
C ALA A 309 9.02 8.02 -9.81
N ALA A 310 8.14 7.51 -8.94
CA ALA A 310 8.19 6.12 -8.53
C ALA A 310 7.77 5.14 -9.65
N GLN A 311 7.03 5.60 -10.66
CA GLN A 311 6.54 4.79 -11.78
C GLN A 311 7.52 4.74 -12.96
N ILE A 312 8.72 5.31 -12.83
CA ILE A 312 9.73 5.32 -13.89
C ILE A 312 10.24 3.88 -14.13
N PRO A 313 10.31 3.41 -15.39
CA PRO A 313 10.81 2.08 -15.70
C PRO A 313 12.25 1.85 -15.23
N SER A 314 12.47 0.72 -14.56
CA SER A 314 13.76 0.34 -13.95
C SER A 314 14.85 -0.12 -14.94
N ARG A 315 14.48 -0.41 -16.19
CA ARG A 315 15.37 -1.00 -17.22
C ARG A 315 16.09 0.06 -18.04
N LEU A 316 16.79 0.96 -17.38
CA LEU A 316 17.61 1.96 -18.05
C LEU A 316 19.07 1.77 -17.60
N ASN A 317 19.73 0.76 -18.17
CA ASN A 317 21.18 0.61 -18.13
C ASN A 317 21.78 1.60 -19.12
N LEU A 318 22.00 2.83 -18.67
CA LEU A 318 22.41 3.92 -19.55
C LEU A 318 23.84 4.32 -19.28
N ASN A 319 24.57 4.61 -20.35
CA ASN A 319 25.88 5.24 -20.28
C ASN A 319 25.69 6.67 -19.72
N PRO A 320 26.39 7.10 -18.66
CA PRO A 320 26.15 8.37 -17.96
C PRO A 320 26.22 9.65 -18.81
N LEU A 321 26.77 9.57 -20.04
CA LEU A 321 26.86 10.69 -20.98
C LEU A 321 25.89 10.57 -22.18
N SER A 322 24.98 9.59 -22.18
CA SER A 322 24.01 9.43 -23.29
C SER A 322 22.82 10.38 -23.16
N ILE A 323 22.20 10.71 -24.30
CA ILE A 323 20.91 11.43 -24.36
C ILE A 323 19.85 10.71 -23.51
N SER A 324 19.89 9.39 -23.49
CA SER A 324 19.01 8.59 -22.64
C SER A 324 19.28 8.82 -21.14
N ALA A 325 20.53 8.99 -20.69
CA ALA A 325 20.84 9.27 -19.29
C ALA A 325 20.31 10.66 -18.88
N TRP A 326 20.39 11.65 -19.78
CA TRP A 326 19.75 12.95 -19.60
C TRP A 326 18.21 12.84 -19.54
N GLN A 327 17.61 12.00 -20.39
CA GLN A 327 16.17 11.75 -20.40
C GLN A 327 15.69 11.08 -19.11
N VAL A 328 16.46 10.14 -18.56
CA VAL A 328 16.19 9.53 -17.24
C VAL A 328 16.36 10.52 -16.10
N ASN A 329 17.32 11.44 -16.19
CA ASN A 329 17.49 12.46 -15.17
C ASN A 329 16.29 13.44 -15.15
N ASN A 330 15.73 13.77 -16.33
CA ASN A 330 14.47 14.49 -16.44
C ASN A 330 13.28 13.69 -15.94
N GLU A 331 13.25 12.38 -16.16
CA GLU A 331 12.23 11.52 -15.58
C GLU A 331 12.37 11.44 -14.06
N MET A 332 13.57 11.56 -13.49
CA MET A 332 13.78 11.56 -12.03
C MET A 332 13.46 12.90 -11.34
N SER A 333 13.11 13.92 -12.12
CA SER A 333 12.78 15.24 -11.63
C SER A 333 11.56 15.24 -10.72
N LEU A 334 11.30 16.38 -10.11
CA LEU A 334 10.00 16.64 -9.51
C LEU A 334 8.92 16.58 -10.59
N HIS A 335 7.71 16.21 -10.16
CA HIS A 335 6.54 16.11 -10.99
C HIS A 335 5.36 16.86 -10.38
N LEU A 336 4.49 17.33 -11.26
CA LEU A 336 3.23 17.96 -10.97
C LEU A 336 2.09 16.97 -11.25
N SER A 337 1.01 17.11 -10.50
CA SER A 337 -0.23 16.38 -10.71
C SER A 337 -1.38 17.35 -10.96
N VAL A 338 -2.10 17.12 -12.05
CA VAL A 338 -3.23 17.94 -12.51
C VAL A 338 -4.36 17.00 -12.89
N GLU A 339 -5.49 17.07 -12.16
CA GLU A 339 -6.69 16.24 -12.40
C GLU A 339 -6.36 14.73 -12.54
N GLY A 340 -5.41 14.25 -11.73
CA GLY A 340 -4.98 12.84 -11.73
C GLY A 340 -3.93 12.45 -12.77
N LYS A 341 -3.55 13.35 -13.68
CA LYS A 341 -2.42 13.18 -14.60
C LYS A 341 -1.11 13.67 -13.97
N VAL A 342 0.03 13.22 -14.49
CA VAL A 342 1.37 13.55 -13.97
C VAL A 342 2.22 14.16 -15.08
N PHE A 343 2.95 15.23 -14.76
CA PHE A 343 3.84 15.94 -15.68
C PHE A 343 5.17 16.26 -14.99
N SER A 344 6.30 16.16 -15.69
CA SER A 344 7.58 16.65 -15.16
C SER A 344 7.54 18.18 -14.98
N VAL A 345 8.22 18.70 -13.95
CA VAL A 345 8.38 20.16 -13.76
C VAL A 345 9.19 20.84 -14.87
N PHE A 346 9.88 20.07 -15.71
CA PHE A 346 10.60 20.60 -16.87
C PHE A 346 9.76 20.59 -18.15
N SER A 347 8.56 20.02 -18.12
CA SER A 347 7.68 19.97 -19.29
C SER A 347 7.17 21.36 -19.65
N SER A 348 7.35 21.75 -20.92
CA SER A 348 6.78 22.97 -21.50
C SER A 348 5.27 22.87 -21.75
N ALA A 349 4.69 21.66 -21.66
CA ALA A 349 3.27 21.41 -21.90
C ALA A 349 2.36 22.02 -20.83
N TYR A 350 2.91 22.55 -19.74
CA TYR A 350 2.16 23.14 -18.65
C TYR A 350 2.77 24.48 -18.24
N ASP A 351 2.08 25.58 -18.58
CA ASP A 351 2.45 26.91 -18.10
C ASP A 351 2.24 26.99 -16.59
N GLN A 352 3.34 27.14 -15.86
CA GLN A 352 3.42 27.02 -14.40
C GLN A 352 2.83 28.25 -13.67
N SER A 353 2.38 29.26 -14.40
CA SER A 353 2.29 30.62 -13.86
C SER A 353 0.98 30.99 -13.12
N ALA A 354 -0.09 30.16 -13.09
CA ALA A 354 -1.33 30.61 -12.43
C ALA A 354 -2.30 29.55 -11.86
N SER A 355 -2.19 28.26 -12.19
CA SER A 355 -3.24 27.30 -11.82
C SER A 355 -3.22 26.91 -10.34
N ARG A 356 -4.35 27.13 -9.66
CA ARG A 356 -4.53 26.78 -8.23
C ARG A 356 -4.79 25.28 -8.04
N ALA A 357 -5.18 24.55 -9.09
CA ALA A 357 -5.42 23.10 -9.08
C ALA A 357 -4.17 22.23 -9.11
N VAL A 358 -3.00 22.74 -9.53
CA VAL A 358 -1.78 21.95 -9.64
C VAL A 358 -1.29 21.50 -8.27
N SER A 359 -0.92 20.24 -8.10
CA SER A 359 -0.24 19.77 -6.88
C SER A 359 1.08 19.10 -7.23
N MET A 360 1.98 18.90 -6.27
CA MET A 360 3.14 18.04 -6.47
C MET A 360 2.70 16.58 -6.58
N SER A 361 3.44 15.72 -7.27
CA SER A 361 3.11 14.30 -7.38
C SER A 361 3.05 13.59 -6.01
N ALA A 362 2.38 12.43 -5.96
CA ALA A 362 2.29 11.65 -4.72
C ALA A 362 3.68 11.16 -4.28
N THR A 363 4.53 10.75 -5.22
CA THR A 363 5.92 10.36 -4.94
C THR A 363 6.73 11.49 -4.32
N ASP A 364 6.69 12.69 -4.90
CA ASP A 364 7.48 13.83 -4.40
C ASP A 364 6.99 14.28 -3.03
N LYS A 365 5.69 14.18 -2.78
CA LYS A 365 5.12 14.42 -1.45
C LYS A 365 5.63 13.42 -0.42
N ILE A 366 5.65 12.13 -0.70
CA ILE A 366 6.23 11.12 0.19
C ILE A 366 7.70 11.45 0.48
N SER A 367 8.47 11.77 -0.57
CA SER A 367 9.87 12.20 -0.46
C SER A 367 10.03 13.39 0.50
N GLN A 368 9.13 14.38 0.42
CA GLN A 368 9.12 15.52 1.34
C GLN A 368 8.78 15.12 2.79
N TRP A 369 7.88 14.16 2.99
CA TRP A 369 7.45 13.75 4.34
C TRP A 369 8.47 12.84 4.99
N GLN A 370 9.30 12.16 4.22
CA GLN A 370 10.43 11.40 4.73
C GLN A 370 11.56 12.29 5.29
N VAL A 371 11.50 13.60 5.03
CA VAL A 371 12.43 14.60 5.58
C VAL A 371 11.75 15.48 6.65
N LEU A 372 10.55 16.00 6.36
CA LEU A 372 9.83 16.92 7.26
C LEU A 372 8.93 16.23 8.29
N GLY A 373 8.78 14.92 8.16
CA GLY A 373 7.80 14.12 8.90
C GLY A 373 6.38 14.23 8.34
N TYR A 374 5.59 13.20 8.64
CA TYR A 374 4.21 13.01 8.17
C TYR A 374 3.20 13.87 8.95
N GLN A 375 3.56 14.42 10.11
CA GLN A 375 2.71 15.27 10.94
C GLN A 375 2.44 16.66 10.33
N GLY A 376 3.42 17.23 9.62
CA GLY A 376 3.30 18.58 9.04
C GLY A 376 3.36 19.73 10.06
N ALA A 377 3.37 20.96 9.54
CA ALA A 377 3.70 22.17 10.30
C ALA A 377 2.83 22.48 11.53
N LEU A 378 1.54 22.15 11.52
CA LEU A 378 0.66 22.49 12.65
C LEU A 378 0.89 21.53 13.84
N LEU A 379 1.07 20.24 13.55
CA LEU A 379 1.33 19.25 14.59
C LEU A 379 2.75 19.38 15.15
N SER A 380 3.72 19.85 14.36
CA SER A 380 5.09 20.07 14.82
C SER A 380 5.25 21.15 15.91
N HIS A 381 4.18 21.85 16.28
CA HIS A 381 4.17 22.69 17.48
C HIS A 381 4.13 21.90 18.78
N PHE A 382 3.64 20.64 18.72
CA PHE A 382 3.41 19.79 19.89
C PHE A 382 4.31 18.56 19.89
N ILE A 383 4.67 18.04 18.71
CA ILE A 383 5.31 16.73 18.57
C ILE A 383 6.57 16.78 17.71
N GLU A 384 7.49 15.86 18.00
CA GLU A 384 8.66 15.60 17.16
C GLU A 384 8.25 15.08 15.76
N PRO A 385 9.13 15.19 14.74
CA PRO A 385 8.83 14.68 13.42
C PRO A 385 8.56 13.17 13.42
N ILE A 386 7.42 12.77 12.83
CA ILE A 386 7.02 11.37 12.71
C ILE A 386 7.37 10.86 11.32
N TYR A 387 8.15 9.79 11.25
CA TYR A 387 8.55 9.13 10.01
C TYR A 387 7.93 7.74 9.91
N VAL A 388 7.97 7.16 8.70
CA VAL A 388 7.62 5.75 8.50
C VAL A 388 8.88 4.91 8.44
N ASP A 389 8.83 3.75 9.10
CA ASP A 389 9.90 2.75 9.12
C ASP A 389 9.94 1.94 7.82
N SER A 390 8.76 1.66 7.25
CA SER A 390 8.65 0.95 5.98
C SER A 390 7.52 1.48 5.09
N ILE A 391 7.72 1.31 3.79
CA ILE A 391 6.72 1.56 2.74
C ILE A 391 6.51 0.26 1.97
N LEU A 392 5.32 -0.32 2.12
CA LEU A 392 4.93 -1.58 1.47
C LEU A 392 4.11 -1.27 0.22
N VAL A 393 4.55 -1.78 -0.92
CA VAL A 393 3.93 -1.53 -2.24
C VAL A 393 3.26 -2.80 -2.75
N GLY A 394 1.92 -2.77 -2.78
CA GLY A 394 1.03 -3.86 -3.21
C GLY A 394 0.67 -3.82 -4.69
N ASP A 395 1.51 -3.25 -5.55
CA ASP A 395 1.21 -3.06 -6.97
C ASP A 395 1.46 -4.34 -7.77
N SER A 396 0.40 -4.97 -8.26
CA SER A 396 0.46 -6.21 -9.05
C SER A 396 1.16 -6.05 -10.40
N CYS A 397 1.25 -4.82 -10.91
CA CYS A 397 1.89 -4.51 -12.20
C CYS A 397 3.36 -4.12 -12.03
N CYS A 398 3.85 -4.06 -10.80
CA CYS A 398 5.19 -3.61 -10.48
C CYS A 398 6.14 -4.80 -10.25
N SER A 399 7.33 -4.74 -10.85
CA SER A 399 8.36 -5.79 -10.73
C SER A 399 9.54 -5.40 -9.82
N ASP A 400 9.70 -4.12 -9.47
CA ASP A 400 10.74 -3.67 -8.53
C ASP A 400 10.41 -2.33 -7.84
N THR A 401 11.16 -2.01 -6.80
CA THR A 401 10.99 -0.78 -6.00
C THR A 401 12.01 0.31 -6.34
N ARG A 402 12.80 0.15 -7.41
CA ARG A 402 13.96 1.01 -7.67
C ARG A 402 13.55 2.48 -7.84
N GLY A 403 12.51 2.74 -8.63
CA GLY A 403 11.98 4.09 -8.83
C GLY A 403 11.57 4.74 -7.50
N MET A 404 10.93 3.97 -6.62
CA MET A 404 10.53 4.43 -5.28
C MET A 404 11.75 4.71 -4.37
N GLU A 405 12.76 3.85 -4.37
CA GLU A 405 13.99 4.03 -3.59
C GLU A 405 14.79 5.25 -4.02
N MET A 406 14.97 5.42 -5.33
CA MET A 406 15.66 6.60 -5.86
C MET A 406 14.87 7.86 -5.49
N SER A 407 13.55 7.82 -5.64
CA SER A 407 12.73 9.02 -5.55
C SER A 407 12.48 9.47 -4.12
N VAL A 408 12.19 8.54 -3.21
CA VAL A 408 11.88 8.84 -1.81
C VAL A 408 13.13 8.94 -0.94
N SER A 409 14.17 8.15 -1.24
CA SER A 409 15.38 8.10 -0.41
C SER A 409 16.53 8.86 -1.05
N GLN A 410 17.01 8.43 -2.22
CA GLN A 410 18.28 8.92 -2.77
C GLN A 410 18.26 10.42 -3.09
N ARG A 411 17.12 10.97 -3.56
CA ARG A 411 16.99 12.42 -3.83
C ARG A 411 17.21 13.33 -2.62
N ALA A 412 17.04 12.81 -1.42
CA ALA A 412 17.22 13.55 -0.16
C ALA A 412 18.39 13.03 0.66
N GLU A 413 19.22 12.13 0.11
CA GLU A 413 20.36 11.56 0.81
C GLU A 413 21.42 12.64 1.05
N GLY A 414 22.01 12.67 2.26
CA GLY A 414 23.00 13.67 2.66
C GLY A 414 22.46 15.01 3.19
N ILE A 415 21.13 15.26 3.15
CA ILE A 415 20.56 16.53 3.61
C ILE A 415 20.57 16.70 5.14
N THR A 416 20.64 15.61 5.91
CA THR A 416 20.43 15.62 7.37
C THR A 416 21.33 16.61 8.11
N SER A 417 22.58 16.79 7.69
CA SER A 417 23.51 17.74 8.32
C SER A 417 23.14 19.22 8.14
N GLN A 418 22.24 19.52 7.19
CA GLN A 418 21.77 20.89 6.89
C GLN A 418 20.42 21.20 7.56
N LEU A 419 19.78 20.20 8.18
CA LEU A 419 18.45 20.34 8.77
C LEU A 419 18.53 20.87 10.22
N PRO A 420 17.50 21.59 10.67
CA PRO A 420 17.40 21.99 12.07
C PRO A 420 17.23 20.76 12.98
N VAL A 421 17.51 20.97 14.27
CA VAL A 421 17.39 19.94 15.32
C VAL A 421 16.03 19.23 15.23
N TYR A 422 16.04 17.91 15.46
CA TYR A 422 14.93 16.95 15.35
C TYR A 422 14.52 16.53 13.93
N TYR A 423 14.96 17.23 12.88
CA TYR A 423 14.66 16.83 11.50
C TYR A 423 15.82 16.05 10.89
N CYS A 424 15.50 14.94 10.24
CA CYS A 424 16.47 14.12 9.51
C CYS A 424 15.82 13.47 8.28
N MET A 425 16.65 12.99 7.36
CA MET A 425 16.21 12.05 6.33
C MET A 425 16.39 10.63 6.89
N ILE A 426 15.28 9.94 7.13
CA ILE A 426 15.28 8.53 7.51
C ILE A 426 15.05 7.69 6.24
N ARG A 427 15.90 6.70 5.97
CA ARG A 427 15.69 5.80 4.83
C ARG A 427 14.64 4.73 5.21
N PRO A 428 13.42 4.75 4.65
CA PRO A 428 12.43 3.73 4.94
C PRO A 428 12.78 2.42 4.23
N ARG A 429 12.38 1.29 4.81
CA ARG A 429 12.44 -0.01 4.12
C ARG A 429 11.33 -0.07 3.09
N ILE A 430 11.68 -0.08 1.81
CA ILE A 430 10.70 -0.19 0.72
C ILE A 430 10.65 -1.66 0.29
N SER A 431 9.46 -2.23 0.15
CA SER A 431 9.31 -3.63 -0.23
C SER A 431 8.05 -3.87 -1.05
N LEU A 432 8.15 -4.74 -2.05
CA LEU A 432 6.99 -5.27 -2.76
C LEU A 432 6.27 -6.30 -1.88
N VAL A 433 4.95 -6.26 -1.95
CA VAL A 433 4.05 -7.16 -1.22
C VAL A 433 2.86 -7.50 -2.12
N SER A 434 2.08 -8.51 -1.75
CA SER A 434 0.86 -8.82 -2.47
C SER A 434 -0.17 -7.68 -2.35
N SER A 435 -0.90 -7.45 -3.44
CA SER A 435 -2.01 -6.49 -3.46
C SER A 435 -3.12 -6.90 -2.49
N VAL A 436 -3.68 -5.93 -1.75
CA VAL A 436 -4.83 -6.18 -0.87
C VAL A 436 -6.15 -6.06 -1.61
N ALA A 437 -6.17 -5.32 -2.72
CA ALA A 437 -7.35 -5.13 -3.56
C ALA A 437 -6.99 -5.13 -5.05
N THR A 438 -7.76 -5.86 -5.85
CA THR A 438 -7.61 -5.84 -7.31
C THR A 438 -8.22 -4.58 -7.90
N ASN A 439 -7.59 -4.04 -8.95
CA ASN A 439 -8.20 -2.98 -9.74
C ASN A 439 -9.40 -3.55 -10.48
N SER A 440 -10.62 -3.12 -10.13
CA SER A 440 -11.78 -3.39 -10.97
C SER A 440 -11.62 -2.59 -12.27
N ALA A 441 -11.58 -3.26 -13.42
CA ALA A 441 -11.63 -2.63 -14.74
C ALA A 441 -13.01 -2.03 -15.06
N ASP A 442 -13.94 -2.05 -14.09
CA ASP A 442 -15.32 -1.65 -14.27
C ASP A 442 -15.50 -0.16 -14.00
N GLY A 443 -16.24 0.51 -14.88
CA GLY A 443 -16.32 1.96 -15.05
C GLY A 443 -17.07 2.74 -13.96
N GLY A 444 -16.91 2.36 -12.68
CA GLY A 444 -17.44 3.12 -11.55
C GLY A 444 -16.89 4.55 -11.50
N GLN A 445 -17.57 5.46 -10.79
CA GLN A 445 -17.18 6.88 -10.69
C GLN A 445 -15.73 7.03 -10.17
N LEU A 446 -14.80 7.16 -11.11
CA LEU A 446 -13.35 7.08 -10.90
C LEU A 446 -12.82 8.22 -10.00
N THR A 447 -13.59 9.28 -9.80
CA THR A 447 -13.15 10.49 -9.10
C THR A 447 -13.35 10.42 -7.59
N HIS A 448 -14.15 9.48 -7.09
CA HIS A 448 -14.42 9.36 -5.66
C HIS A 448 -13.20 8.84 -4.88
N GLY A 449 -12.94 9.46 -3.74
CA GLY A 449 -11.93 9.05 -2.77
C GLY A 449 -12.57 8.84 -1.41
N ILE A 450 -12.20 7.75 -0.75
CA ILE A 450 -12.71 7.34 0.55
C ILE A 450 -11.67 7.69 1.60
N ASN A 451 -12.11 8.13 2.77
CA ASN A 451 -11.24 8.30 3.92
C ASN A 451 -11.84 7.75 5.21
N TRP A 452 -10.95 7.21 6.04
CA TRP A 452 -11.26 6.71 7.37
C TRP A 452 -10.05 6.88 8.30
N SER A 453 -10.31 7.12 9.57
CA SER A 453 -9.33 7.15 10.64
C SER A 453 -9.84 6.33 11.82
N GLU A 454 -8.95 5.72 12.59
CA GLU A 454 -9.34 5.03 13.82
C GLU A 454 -10.08 6.01 14.76
N GLY A 455 -11.20 5.54 15.33
CA GLY A 455 -12.19 6.34 16.02
C GLY A 455 -13.37 6.84 15.18
N ASP A 456 -13.32 6.72 13.84
CA ASP A 456 -14.46 7.08 12.99
C ASP A 456 -15.53 5.98 12.98
N SER A 457 -16.78 6.37 13.24
CA SER A 457 -17.94 5.47 13.18
C SER A 457 -18.30 5.06 11.74
N SER A 458 -17.98 5.90 10.75
CA SER A 458 -18.28 5.65 9.33
C SER A 458 -17.24 6.28 8.39
N LEU A 459 -17.15 5.74 7.18
CA LEU A 459 -16.31 6.29 6.12
C LEU A 459 -16.89 7.60 5.56
N GLU A 460 -16.03 8.45 4.99
CA GLU A 460 -16.42 9.65 4.27
C GLU A 460 -15.97 9.50 2.82
N VAL A 461 -16.84 9.85 1.89
CA VAL A 461 -16.58 9.83 0.45
C VAL A 461 -16.53 11.26 -0.08
N VAL A 462 -15.44 11.58 -0.78
CA VAL A 462 -15.15 12.90 -1.32
C VAL A 462 -14.98 12.78 -2.83
N ASP A 463 -15.61 13.67 -3.59
CA ASP A 463 -15.32 13.79 -5.03
C ASP A 463 -13.98 14.50 -5.20
N GLY A 464 -12.99 13.81 -5.78
CA GLY A 464 -11.64 14.33 -6.01
C GLY A 464 -11.58 15.55 -6.92
N LEU A 465 -12.53 15.72 -7.85
CA LEU A 465 -12.56 16.88 -8.75
C LEU A 465 -13.20 18.10 -8.11
N GLN A 466 -14.18 17.92 -7.21
CA GLN A 466 -14.83 19.01 -6.47
C GLN A 466 -14.13 19.33 -5.15
N GLY A 467 -13.45 18.35 -4.56
CA GLY A 467 -12.81 18.43 -3.26
C GLY A 467 -13.80 18.54 -2.08
N LYS A 468 -15.05 18.14 -2.29
CA LYS A 468 -16.15 18.16 -1.30
C LYS A 468 -16.73 16.77 -1.11
N THR A 469 -17.36 16.56 0.04
CA THR A 469 -18.06 15.32 0.36
C THR A 469 -19.27 15.17 -0.57
N ILE A 470 -19.53 13.95 -1.05
CA ILE A 470 -20.72 13.67 -1.88
C ILE A 470 -21.96 13.51 -1.01
N GLU A 471 -23.15 13.66 -1.58
CA GLU A 471 -24.41 13.57 -0.83
C GLU A 471 -24.70 12.14 -0.32
N GLU A 472 -24.21 11.14 -1.04
CA GLU A 472 -24.34 9.72 -0.72
C GLU A 472 -23.34 9.28 0.35
N SER A 473 -22.43 10.16 0.79
CA SER A 473 -21.41 9.82 1.76
C SER A 473 -22.03 9.44 3.11
N PRO A 474 -21.64 8.30 3.71
CA PRO A 474 -22.13 7.87 5.03
C PRO A 474 -21.82 8.88 6.15
N PHE A 475 -20.70 9.59 6.03
CA PHE A 475 -20.37 10.72 6.89
C PHE A 475 -20.46 12.03 6.10
N LYS A 476 -21.17 13.02 6.64
CA LYS A 476 -21.29 14.37 6.08
C LYS A 476 -21.12 15.42 7.18
N SER A 477 -20.52 16.56 6.84
CA SER A 477 -20.29 17.66 7.75
C SER A 477 -20.98 18.93 7.27
N GLY A 478 -22.08 19.28 7.94
CA GLY A 478 -22.87 20.48 7.67
C GLY A 478 -23.49 20.52 6.28
N SER A 479 -24.16 21.62 5.96
CA SER A 479 -24.79 21.85 4.65
C SER A 479 -23.79 22.17 3.52
N ALA A 480 -22.57 22.59 3.86
CA ALA A 480 -21.54 22.94 2.88
C ALA A 480 -20.76 21.73 2.34
N LEU A 481 -21.06 20.52 2.82
CA LEU A 481 -20.39 19.25 2.47
C LEU A 481 -18.86 19.34 2.52
N ALA A 482 -18.34 20.12 3.48
CA ALA A 482 -16.90 20.26 3.65
C ALA A 482 -16.34 18.97 4.24
N SER A 483 -15.34 18.37 3.60
CA SER A 483 -14.73 17.15 4.11
C SER A 483 -14.09 17.38 5.48
N ARG A 484 -14.16 16.38 6.37
CA ARG A 484 -13.41 16.35 7.65
C ARG A 484 -11.90 16.39 7.47
N LEU A 485 -11.43 16.13 6.25
CA LEU A 485 -10.05 16.28 5.86
C LEU A 485 -9.71 17.70 5.42
N CYS A 486 -10.61 18.66 5.26
CA CYS A 486 -10.27 20.00 4.74
C CYS A 486 -9.32 20.80 5.65
N LYS A 487 -8.77 21.92 5.17
CA LYS A 487 -7.79 22.70 5.95
C LYS A 487 -8.44 23.42 7.14
N ALA A 488 -9.69 23.90 6.98
CA ALA A 488 -10.46 24.49 8.07
C ALA A 488 -10.68 23.48 9.21
N ALA A 489 -11.07 22.24 8.89
CA ALA A 489 -11.21 21.17 9.89
C ALA A 489 -9.88 20.88 10.62
N MET A 490 -8.75 20.90 9.91
CA MET A 490 -7.42 20.73 10.54
C MET A 490 -7.05 21.90 11.45
N LEU A 491 -7.38 23.14 11.06
CA LEU A 491 -7.17 24.32 11.90
C LEU A 491 -8.00 24.25 13.18
N HIS A 492 -9.24 23.79 13.07
CA HIS A 492 -10.13 23.60 14.22
C HIS A 492 -9.52 22.62 15.23
N ARG A 493 -9.06 21.45 14.75
CA ARG A 493 -8.38 20.46 15.61
C ARG A 493 -7.10 21.01 16.24
N PHE A 494 -6.33 21.78 15.48
CA PHE A 494 -5.15 22.47 16.00
C PHE A 494 -5.50 23.41 17.16
N LYS A 495 -6.54 24.26 17.00
CA LYS A 495 -6.98 25.17 18.06
C LYS A 495 -7.54 24.43 19.28
N MET A 496 -8.23 23.30 19.09
CA MET A 496 -8.66 22.46 20.21
C MET A 496 -7.47 21.92 21.01
N VAL A 497 -6.45 21.37 20.34
CA VAL A 497 -5.25 20.87 21.01
C VAL A 497 -4.48 22.01 21.68
N ALA A 498 -4.33 23.17 21.02
CA ALA A 498 -3.68 24.33 21.62
C ALA A 498 -4.36 24.78 22.92
N LYS A 499 -5.70 24.70 22.98
CA LYS A 499 -6.47 25.00 24.19
C LYS A 499 -6.20 23.98 25.30
N GLU A 500 -6.28 22.68 25.02
CA GLU A 500 -6.03 21.64 26.02
C GLU A 500 -4.57 21.64 26.50
N ALA A 501 -3.63 21.92 25.59
CA ALA A 501 -2.20 22.07 25.88
C ALA A 501 -1.83 23.39 26.57
N GLN A 502 -2.80 24.27 26.85
CA GLN A 502 -2.59 25.58 27.48
C GLN A 502 -1.56 26.46 26.74
N ARG A 503 -1.68 26.55 25.40
CA ARG A 503 -0.81 27.32 24.52
C ARG A 503 -1.53 28.55 23.94
N PRO A 504 -1.66 29.65 24.72
CA PRO A 504 -2.37 30.86 24.26
C PRO A 504 -1.66 31.54 23.09
N ASP A 505 -0.33 31.40 23.00
CA ASP A 505 0.46 31.88 21.88
C ASP A 505 -0.02 31.30 20.54
N LEU A 506 -0.35 30.01 20.51
CA LEU A 506 -0.85 29.33 19.31
C LEU A 506 -2.32 29.66 19.00
N LEU A 507 -3.12 29.95 20.04
CA LEU A 507 -4.51 30.37 19.88
C LEU A 507 -4.64 31.77 19.30
N ALA A 508 -3.64 32.63 19.54
CA ALA A 508 -3.59 33.99 19.01
C ALA A 508 -3.45 34.04 17.48
N ALA A 509 -3.04 32.93 16.84
CA ALA A 509 -2.94 32.86 15.38
C ALA A 509 -4.31 33.12 14.71
N THR A 510 -4.35 34.18 13.90
CA THR A 510 -5.55 34.68 13.23
C THR A 510 -5.90 33.85 12.00
N SER A 511 -4.89 33.32 11.30
CA SER A 511 -5.08 32.57 10.06
C SER A 511 -4.36 31.21 10.05
N TYR A 512 -4.81 30.32 9.16
CA TYR A 512 -4.15 29.04 8.93
C TYR A 512 -2.69 29.19 8.48
N ARG A 513 -2.41 30.20 7.65
CA ARG A 513 -1.06 30.53 7.16
C ARG A 513 -0.16 30.97 8.30
N GLU A 514 -0.65 31.85 9.17
CA GLU A 514 0.09 32.33 10.34
C GLU A 514 0.42 31.19 11.30
N ALA A 515 -0.57 30.37 11.68
CA ALA A 515 -0.35 29.22 12.56
C ALA A 515 0.73 28.26 12.02
N LYS A 516 0.80 28.08 10.70
CA LYS A 516 1.88 27.33 10.05
C LYS A 516 3.22 28.07 10.07
N GLY A 517 3.21 29.37 9.81
CA GLY A 517 4.41 30.21 9.79
C GLY A 517 5.13 30.25 11.13
N MET A 518 4.38 30.16 12.22
CA MET A 518 4.92 30.12 13.59
C MET A 518 5.77 28.86 13.86
N ALA A 519 5.59 27.77 13.13
CA ALA A 519 6.41 26.56 13.25
C ALA A 519 7.78 26.74 12.57
N LYS A 520 8.64 27.58 13.16
CA LYS A 520 9.87 28.07 12.54
C LYS A 520 10.80 26.94 12.09
N ALA A 521 11.07 25.95 12.96
CA ALA A 521 11.94 24.81 12.64
C ALA A 521 11.40 23.99 11.45
N TYR A 522 10.08 23.76 11.39
CA TYR A 522 9.46 23.08 10.25
C TYR A 522 9.59 23.88 8.95
N GLN A 523 9.34 25.20 9.00
CA GLN A 523 9.45 26.05 7.80
C GLN A 523 10.89 26.13 7.30
N GLU A 524 11.85 26.16 8.23
CA GLU A 524 13.27 26.16 7.92
C GLU A 524 13.71 24.84 7.26
N ALA A 525 13.38 23.69 7.87
CA ALA A 525 13.64 22.38 7.28
C ALA A 525 13.04 22.25 5.87
N LYS A 526 11.82 22.78 5.68
CA LYS A 526 11.12 22.80 4.38
C LYS A 526 11.84 23.68 3.36
N ARG A 527 12.37 24.83 3.77
CA ARG A 527 13.14 25.73 2.91
C ARG A 527 14.45 25.07 2.48
N VAL A 528 15.19 24.47 3.43
CA VAL A 528 16.42 23.71 3.17
C VAL A 528 16.17 22.58 2.18
N LEU A 529 15.14 21.76 2.39
CA LEU A 529 14.80 20.68 1.47
C LEU A 529 14.53 21.15 0.04
N ARG A 530 13.78 22.24 -0.12
CA ARG A 530 13.45 22.76 -1.46
C ARG A 530 14.67 23.34 -2.15
N ALA A 531 15.52 24.04 -1.41
CA ALA A 531 16.79 24.55 -1.93
C ALA A 531 17.71 23.39 -2.33
N TYR A 532 17.79 22.34 -1.50
CA TYR A 532 18.56 21.13 -1.78
C TYR A 532 18.09 20.44 -3.07
N LEU A 533 16.79 20.18 -3.22
CA LEU A 533 16.25 19.54 -4.42
C LEU A 533 16.51 20.35 -5.70
N LEU A 534 16.43 21.68 -5.61
CA LEU A 534 16.75 22.57 -6.72
C LEU A 534 18.25 22.52 -7.07
N GLN A 535 19.12 22.56 -6.05
CA GLN A 535 20.58 22.48 -6.22
C GLN A 535 21.02 21.14 -6.83
N GLN A 536 20.35 20.05 -6.48
CA GLN A 536 20.59 18.72 -7.05
C GLN A 536 20.00 18.55 -8.47
N GLY A 537 19.33 19.57 -9.02
CA GLY A 537 18.82 19.55 -10.39
C GLY A 537 17.48 18.85 -10.57
N PHE A 538 16.75 18.52 -9.50
CA PHE A 538 15.42 17.90 -9.61
C PHE A 538 14.30 18.89 -9.96
N GLY A 539 14.62 20.19 -10.05
CA GLY A 539 13.70 21.26 -10.41
C GLY A 539 13.03 21.95 -9.22
N LEU A 540 12.20 22.95 -9.52
CA LEU A 540 11.59 23.82 -8.50
C LEU A 540 10.36 23.15 -7.87
N TRP A 541 10.29 23.18 -6.53
CA TRP A 541 9.07 22.79 -5.82
C TRP A 541 8.00 23.88 -5.92
N LEU A 542 6.85 23.56 -6.53
CA LEU A 542 5.75 24.51 -6.71
C LEU A 542 5.21 25.04 -5.36
N VAL A 543 5.09 26.37 -5.27
CA VAL A 543 4.50 27.07 -4.11
C VAL A 543 3.21 27.75 -4.54
N LYS A 544 2.10 27.45 -3.86
CA LYS A 544 0.81 28.11 -4.12
C LYS A 544 0.73 29.43 -3.33
N PRO A 545 0.62 30.60 -4.00
CA PRO A 545 0.73 31.89 -3.33
C PRO A 545 -0.48 32.24 -2.43
N SER A 546 -1.68 31.71 -2.67
CA SER A 546 -2.93 32.15 -1.98
C SER A 546 -3.62 31.08 -1.11
N VAL A 547 -2.95 29.98 -0.75
CA VAL A 547 -3.58 28.87 -0.03
C VAL A 547 -3.31 28.96 1.47
N GLY A 548 -4.21 29.58 2.25
CA GLY A 548 -4.13 29.60 3.71
C GLY A 548 -4.54 30.88 4.44
N GLU A 549 -5.06 31.89 3.74
CA GLU A 549 -5.39 33.21 4.31
C GLU A 549 -6.77 33.26 4.99
N PHE A 550 -7.33 32.12 5.36
CA PHE A 550 -8.62 32.03 6.03
C PHE A 550 -8.45 31.85 7.55
N SER A 551 -9.40 32.40 8.29
CA SER A 551 -9.67 32.12 9.70
C SER A 551 -10.75 31.05 9.83
N ASN A 552 -10.82 30.38 10.98
CA ASN A 552 -11.91 29.46 11.29
C ASN A 552 -13.24 30.18 11.49
#